data_AF-A0AAU5H221-F1
#
_entry.id   AF-A0AAU5H221-F1
#
_cell.length_a   1.000
_cell.length_b   1.000
_cell.length_c   1.000
_cell.angle_alpha   90.00
_cell.angle_beta   90.00
_cell.angle_gamma   90.00
#
_symmetry.space_group_name_H-M   'P 1'
#
loop_
_entity.id
_entity.type
_entity.pdbx_description
1 polymer ?
#
loop_
_entity_poly.entity_id
_entity_poly.type
_entity_poly.pdbx_seq_one_letter_code
_entity_poly.pdbx_strand_id
1 'polypeptide(L)' 'MNTPDADHPVHPPIRPRLSVEELLAAKNTQPIRSLDDLAADTFESDEELEEFLAFTYAERHRDVA' A
#
# COMPACT_ATOMS: atom_id res chain seq x y z
N MET A 1 28.69 26.62 0.49
CA MET A 1 27.85 26.38 -0.70
C MET A 1 26.51 25.90 -0.16
N ASN A 2 25.52 26.79 -0.10
CA ASN A 2 24.19 26.47 0.45
C ASN A 2 23.31 26.04 -0.72
N THR A 3 23.02 24.76 -0.82
CA THR A 3 21.83 24.30 -1.53
C THR A 3 20.64 24.59 -0.61
N PRO A 4 19.73 25.52 -0.95
CA PRO A 4 18.53 25.69 -0.14
C PRO A 4 17.79 24.36 -0.14
N ASP A 5 17.57 23.88 1.09
CA ASP A 5 16.66 22.79 1.41
C ASP A 5 15.42 22.96 0.54
N ALA A 6 15.11 21.92 -0.23
CA ALA A 6 14.02 21.96 -1.19
C ALA A 6 12.73 22.13 -0.40
N ASP A 7 12.30 23.39 -0.30
CA ASP A 7 11.04 23.89 0.24
C ASP A 7 9.91 23.26 -0.58
N HIS A 8 9.67 21.97 -0.34
CA HIS A 8 8.53 21.27 -0.86
C HIS A 8 7.38 21.73 0.01
N PRO A 9 6.46 22.57 -0.50
CA PRO A 9 5.25 22.89 0.23
C PRO A 9 4.59 21.58 0.62
N VAL A 10 4.46 21.35 1.93
CA VAL A 10 3.70 20.23 2.50
C VAL A 10 2.25 20.44 2.08
N HIS A 11 1.91 19.97 0.88
CA HIS A 11 0.55 20.05 0.38
C HIS A 11 -0.28 19.16 1.28
N PRO A 12 -1.34 19.68 1.93
CA PRO A 12 -2.26 18.80 2.62
C PRO A 12 -2.75 17.76 1.61
N PRO A 13 -2.87 16.48 2.00
CA PRO A 13 -3.29 15.43 1.09
C PRO A 13 -4.59 15.88 0.44
N ILE A 14 -4.63 15.87 -0.90
CA ILE A 14 -5.82 16.23 -1.67
C ILE A 14 -6.90 15.25 -1.23
N ARG A 15 -7.81 15.69 -0.37
CA ARG A 15 -8.92 14.87 0.04
C ARG A 15 -9.84 14.71 -1.17
N PRO A 16 -10.26 13.48 -1.51
CA PRO A 16 -11.28 13.27 -2.50
C PRO A 16 -12.50 14.13 -2.14
N ARG A 17 -13.08 14.80 -3.14
CA ARG A 17 -14.36 15.52 -2.96
C ARG A 17 -15.56 14.57 -2.92
N LEU A 18 -15.31 13.29 -3.22
CA LEU A 18 -16.29 12.23 -3.28
C LEU A 18 -16.49 11.60 -1.89
N SER A 19 -17.72 11.17 -1.61
CA SER A 19 -18.03 10.39 -0.41
C SER A 19 -17.36 9.02 -0.47
N VAL A 20 -17.29 8.34 0.68
CA VAL A 20 -16.76 6.97 0.75
C VAL A 20 -17.60 6.05 -0.13
N GLU A 21 -18.93 6.20 -0.13
CA GLU A 21 -19.86 5.42 -0.94
C GLU A 21 -19.62 5.65 -2.44
N GLU A 22 -19.38 6.89 -2.86
CA GLU A 22 -19.04 7.22 -4.26
C GLU A 22 -17.70 6.59 -4.68
N LEU A 23 -16.69 6.61 -3.80
CA LEU A 23 -15.40 5.98 -4.07
C LEU A 23 -15.50 4.44 -4.18
N LEU A 24 -16.29 3.83 -3.30
CA LEU A 24 -16.54 2.38 -3.32
C LEU A 24 -17.30 1.97 -4.59
N ALA A 25 -18.33 2.73 -4.97
CA ALA A 25 -19.08 2.49 -6.21
C ALA A 25 -18.18 2.67 -7.45
N ALA A 26 -17.36 3.72 -7.50
CA ALA A 26 -16.43 3.95 -8.60
C ALA A 26 -15.37 2.84 -8.73
N LYS A 27 -14.93 2.26 -7.61
CA LYS A 27 -13.98 1.13 -7.57
C LYS A 27 -14.66 -0.24 -7.65
N ASN A 28 -15.99 -0.28 -7.76
CA ASN A 28 -16.79 -1.50 -7.78
C ASN A 28 -16.45 -2.45 -6.62
N THR A 29 -16.29 -1.89 -5.41
CA THR A 29 -15.82 -2.62 -4.23
C THR A 29 -16.68 -2.33 -3.01
N GLN A 30 -16.48 -3.10 -1.94
CA GLN A 30 -17.18 -2.98 -0.67
C GLN A 30 -16.17 -2.90 0.48
N PRO A 31 -16.54 -2.31 1.63
CA PRO A 31 -15.69 -2.31 2.80
C PRO A 31 -15.42 -3.74 3.29
N ILE A 32 -14.15 -4.02 3.60
CA ILE A 32 -13.70 -5.29 4.18
C ILE A 32 -14.30 -5.44 5.58
N ARG A 33 -14.98 -6.55 5.86
CA ARG A 33 -15.61 -6.84 7.15
C ARG A 33 -14.89 -7.91 7.96
N SER A 34 -14.12 -8.77 7.30
CA SER A 34 -13.27 -9.77 7.95
C SER A 34 -11.99 -10.02 7.15
N LEU A 35 -11.10 -10.83 7.72
CA LEU A 35 -9.93 -11.32 6.98
C LEU A 35 -10.33 -12.28 5.84
N ASP A 36 -11.44 -12.97 5.97
CA ASP A 36 -11.93 -13.88 4.92
C ASP A 36 -12.29 -13.11 3.64
N ASP A 37 -12.75 -11.86 3.77
CA ASP A 37 -13.01 -10.99 2.61
C ASP A 37 -11.74 -10.60 1.84
N LEU A 38 -10.56 -10.74 2.46
CA LEU A 38 -9.25 -10.51 1.84
C LEU A 38 -8.65 -11.78 1.23
N ALA A 39 -9.27 -12.94 1.43
CA ALA A 39 -8.77 -14.18 0.86
C ALA A 39 -8.94 -14.15 -0.67
N ALA A 40 -7.83 -14.21 -1.38
CA ALA A 40 -7.78 -14.25 -2.83
C ALA A 40 -6.58 -15.10 -3.27
N ASP A 41 -6.71 -15.71 -4.45
CA ASP A 41 -5.62 -16.38 -5.15
C ASP A 41 -4.65 -15.31 -5.68
N THR A 42 -3.83 -14.80 -4.77
CA THR A 42 -3.02 -13.59 -4.99
C THR A 42 -1.71 -13.90 -5.69
N PHE A 43 -1.18 -15.11 -5.46
CA PHE A 43 0.08 -15.59 -6.03
C PHE A 43 -0.23 -16.68 -7.03
N GLU A 44 0.42 -16.64 -8.19
CA GLU A 44 0.25 -17.62 -9.26
C GLU A 44 0.88 -18.98 -8.91
N SER A 45 1.77 -19.00 -7.91
CA SER A 45 2.44 -20.21 -7.43
C SER A 45 2.98 -20.07 -6.00
N ASP A 46 3.24 -21.21 -5.36
CA ASP A 46 3.92 -21.25 -4.05
C ASP A 46 5.35 -20.66 -4.13
N GLU A 47 6.03 -20.81 -5.27
CA GLU A 47 7.36 -20.24 -5.52
C GLU A 47 7.33 -18.71 -5.46
N GLU A 48 6.33 -18.08 -6.09
CA GLU A 48 6.15 -16.62 -6.04
C GLU A 48 5.90 -16.12 -4.59
N LEU A 49 5.11 -16.88 -3.82
CA LEU A 49 4.89 -16.59 -2.41
C LEU A 49 6.19 -16.67 -1.61
N GLU A 50 7.02 -17.70 -1.84
CA GLU A 50 8.32 -17.86 -1.18
C GLU A 50 9.28 -16.69 -1.52
N GLU A 51 9.34 -16.28 -2.78
CA GLU A 51 10.15 -15.13 -3.21
C GLU A 51 9.72 -13.83 -2.51
N PHE A 52 8.41 -13.57 -2.44
CA PHE A 52 7.87 -12.40 -1.76
C PHE A 52 8.22 -12.38 -0.27
N LEU A 53 8.12 -13.54 0.40
CA LEU A 53 8.49 -13.67 1.81
C LEU A 53 9.99 -13.41 2.01
N ALA A 54 10.84 -14.02 1.18
CA ALA A 54 12.30 -13.83 1.25
C ALA A 54 12.68 -12.35 1.10
N PHE A 55 12.09 -11.66 0.12
CA PHE A 55 12.28 -10.23 -0.08
C PHE A 55 11.85 -9.42 1.15
N THR A 56 10.65 -9.68 1.68
CA THR A 56 10.10 -8.95 2.83
C THR A 56 10.95 -9.13 4.09
N TYR A 57 11.44 -10.35 4.34
CA TYR A 57 12.35 -10.62 5.46
C TYR A 57 13.68 -9.88 5.28
N ALA A 58 14.30 -9.97 4.09
CA ALA A 58 15.54 -9.26 3.82
C ALA A 58 15.41 -7.75 4.05
N GLU A 59 14.32 -7.14 3.58
CA GLU A 59 14.09 -5.70 3.74
C GLU A 59 13.87 -5.30 5.19
N ARG A 60 13.11 -6.07 5.97
CA ARG A 60 12.95 -5.81 7.43
C ARG A 60 14.26 -5.91 8.20
N HIS A 61 15.17 -6.78 7.77
CA HIS A 61 16.45 -6.97 8.43
C HIS A 61 17.52 -5.95 8.00
N ARG A 62 17.29 -5.14 6.96
CA ARG A 62 18.24 -4.09 6.52
C ARG A 62 18.43 -2.97 7.53
N ASP A 63 17.39 -2.62 8.29
CA ASP A 63 17.44 -1.52 9.27
C ASP A 63 17.89 -1.98 10.68
N VAL A 64 18.19 -3.27 10.85
CA VAL A 64 18.57 -3.87 12.14
C VAL A 64 20.10 -4.09 12.25
N ALA A 65 20.87 -3.67 11.23
CA ALA A 65 22.34 -3.81 11.17
C ALA A 65 23.07 -2.48 11.40
#